data_AF-A0A9D1SR70-F1
#
_entry.id   AF-A0A9D1SR70-F1
#
_cell.length_a   1.000
_cell.length_b   1.000
_cell.length_c   1.000
_cell.angle_alpha   90.00
_cell.angle_beta   90.00
_cell.angle_gamma   90.00
#
_symmetry.space_group_name_H-M   'P 1'
#
loop_
_entity.id
_entity.type
_entity.pdbx_description
1 polymer ?
#
loop_
_entity_poly.entity_id
_entity_poly.type
_entity_poly.pdbx_seq_one_letter_code
_entity_poly.pdbx_strand_id
1 'polypeptide(L)'
;MQIFFNSYFNTTSSFKKQKNTQSFKAAIPKNVSDITKTQIETCIKQGMSVKSIAEFLNIRLNALYKAMEEFNIMTVNKQNRLNNQKSMHILNSTLPKMLAKNADLFEMAQATGIDQKKIISWIAERTNKSFKETRHKMLQDLFKKNYNKAQIAELLGIKEHTVKRMKYNLGVFEVVKKDKKVEMIKQMLSSGMYPKEIAQKLDMAVCTIYMYMKEYKLKNLISEYQKKTILERSKQGLSLSAIAKELRIDRASIARFVDKHELKQEIMQLRNEYNKSIASRVKDSSLKTVAGEMNLSHCQIKYRLKKAQDSSNLPQ
;
A
#
# COMPACT_ATOMS: atom_id res chain seq x y z
N MET A 1 -20.21 20.68 -25.88
CA MET A 1 -19.61 20.72 -24.53
C MET A 1 -18.16 20.25 -24.63
N GLN A 2 -17.27 21.19 -24.93
CA GLN A 2 -15.83 20.95 -25.09
C GLN A 2 -15.09 21.53 -23.88
N ILE A 3 -14.24 20.68 -23.31
CA ILE A 3 -13.36 20.93 -22.17
C ILE A 3 -12.21 21.83 -22.66
N PHE A 4 -12.08 23.02 -22.07
CA PHE A 4 -10.94 23.90 -22.32
C PHE A 4 -9.72 23.45 -21.51
N PHE A 5 -8.69 23.03 -22.24
CA PHE A 5 -7.29 23.14 -21.84
C PHE A 5 -6.89 24.62 -21.76
N ASN A 6 -6.21 25.03 -20.68
CA ASN A 6 -5.20 26.09 -20.72
C ASN A 6 -4.40 26.00 -19.41
N SER A 7 -3.21 25.43 -19.44
CA SER A 7 -1.92 26.06 -19.81
C SER A 7 -1.37 26.91 -18.66
N TYR A 8 -0.27 26.40 -18.11
CA TYR A 8 0.61 27.08 -17.19
C TYR A 8 1.16 28.35 -17.85
N PHE A 9 0.92 29.50 -17.24
CA PHE A 9 1.79 30.66 -17.40
C PHE A 9 2.40 31.01 -16.06
N ASN A 10 3.72 30.83 -16.00
CA ASN A 10 4.60 31.55 -15.10
C ASN A 10 4.31 33.05 -15.21
N THR A 11 3.86 33.68 -14.13
CA THR A 11 4.02 35.12 -13.95
C THR A 11 4.92 35.35 -12.76
N THR A 12 6.21 35.43 -13.04
CA THR A 12 7.12 36.27 -12.28
C THR A 12 6.50 37.67 -12.20
N SER A 13 5.85 38.02 -11.09
CA SER A 13 5.43 39.40 -10.87
C SER A 13 6.69 40.23 -10.65
N SER A 14 7.23 40.76 -11.73
CA SER A 14 8.21 41.82 -11.67
C SER A 14 7.55 42.98 -10.94
N PHE A 15 7.94 43.24 -9.70
CA PHE A 15 7.67 44.52 -9.05
C PHE A 15 8.46 45.58 -9.82
N LYS A 16 7.86 46.10 -10.89
CA LYS A 16 8.28 47.37 -11.49
C LYS A 16 8.17 48.41 -10.39
N LYS A 17 9.31 48.95 -9.94
CA LYS A 17 9.38 50.20 -9.19
C LYS A 17 8.76 51.29 -10.06
N GLN A 18 7.45 51.53 -9.92
CA GLN A 18 6.87 52.79 -10.33
C GLN A 18 7.37 53.84 -9.33
N LYS A 19 8.39 54.61 -9.73
CA LYS A 19 8.72 55.88 -9.11
C LYS A 19 7.55 56.83 -9.39
N ASN A 20 6.52 56.78 -8.56
CA ASN A 20 5.52 57.83 -8.55
C ASN A 20 6.02 58.92 -7.58
N THR A 21 6.86 59.82 -8.08
CA THR A 21 7.25 61.04 -7.37
C THR A 21 6.10 62.04 -7.48
N GLN A 22 5.02 61.81 -6.74
CA GLN A 22 4.14 62.90 -6.32
C GLN A 22 4.74 63.49 -5.05
N SER A 23 5.23 64.72 -5.16
CA SER A 23 5.69 65.52 -4.03
C SER A 23 4.52 65.75 -3.08
N PHE A 24 4.44 64.96 -2.01
CA PHE A 24 3.52 65.23 -0.91
C PHE A 24 3.99 66.52 -0.21
N LYS A 25 3.20 67.59 -0.34
CA LYS A 25 3.32 68.79 0.50
C LYS A 25 3.33 68.33 1.97
N ALA A 26 4.27 68.87 2.75
CA ALA A 26 4.52 68.50 4.13
C ALA A 26 3.26 68.65 5.01
N ALA A 27 2.51 67.57 5.15
CA ALA A 27 1.48 67.44 6.18
C ALA A 27 2.19 67.26 7.52
N ILE A 28 1.77 68.03 8.52
CA ILE A 28 2.29 67.96 9.89
C ILE A 28 2.21 66.49 10.35
N PRO A 29 3.32 65.90 10.86
CA PRO A 29 3.32 64.51 11.28
C PRO A 29 2.24 64.30 12.35
N LYS A 30 1.38 63.29 12.17
CA LYS A 30 0.34 62.95 13.14
C LYS A 30 0.99 62.64 14.50
N ASN A 31 0.35 63.06 15.58
CA ASN A 31 0.79 62.70 16.93
C ASN A 31 0.60 61.19 17.15
N VAL A 32 1.48 60.59 17.96
CA VAL A 32 1.47 59.15 18.26
C VAL A 32 0.14 58.69 18.86
N SER A 33 -0.62 59.60 19.48
CA SER A 33 -1.96 59.40 20.03
C SER A 33 -3.02 58.95 19.03
N ASP A 34 -2.82 59.21 17.74
CA ASP A 34 -3.86 59.01 16.71
C ASP A 34 -3.72 57.65 15.98
N ILE A 35 -2.72 56.85 16.36
CA ILE A 35 -2.43 55.56 15.73
C ILE A 35 -2.88 54.43 16.62
N THR A 36 -3.68 53.53 16.05
CA THR A 36 -4.15 52.36 16.77
C THR A 36 -3.25 51.15 16.55
N LYS A 37 -3.16 50.30 17.57
CA LYS A 37 -2.50 48.99 17.53
C LYS A 37 -2.91 48.17 16.29
N THR A 38 -4.19 48.20 15.93
CA THR A 38 -4.77 47.45 14.81
C THR A 38 -4.29 47.92 13.44
N GLN A 39 -4.02 49.21 13.25
CA GLN A 39 -3.47 49.75 12.01
C GLN A 39 -2.05 49.22 11.76
N ILE A 40 -1.20 49.29 12.78
CA ILE A 40 0.19 48.81 12.69
C ILE A 40 0.21 47.30 12.43
N GLU A 41 -0.59 46.51 13.16
CA GLU A 41 -0.69 45.06 12.96
C GLU A 41 -1.16 44.68 11.56
N THR A 42 -2.12 45.44 11.01
CA THR A 42 -2.64 45.19 9.66
C THR A 42 -1.56 45.42 8.60
N CYS A 43 -0.80 46.52 8.70
CA CYS A 43 0.29 46.79 7.77
C CYS A 43 1.42 45.75 7.88
N ILE A 44 1.69 45.23 9.08
CA ILE A 44 2.66 44.14 9.29
C ILE A 44 2.15 42.83 8.67
N LYS A 45 0.87 42.50 8.83
CA LYS A 45 0.26 41.31 8.20
C LYS A 45 0.27 41.39 6.66
N GLN A 46 0.15 42.60 6.11
CA GLN A 46 0.29 42.87 4.68
C GLN A 46 1.74 42.81 4.17
N GLY A 47 2.72 42.54 5.05
CA GLY A 47 4.12 42.37 4.67
C GLY A 47 4.87 43.68 4.41
N MET A 48 4.34 44.83 4.85
CA MET A 48 5.00 46.12 4.67
C MET A 48 6.27 46.21 5.53
N SER A 49 7.32 46.84 4.99
CA SER A 49 8.52 47.16 5.76
C SER A 49 8.24 48.24 6.80
N VAL A 50 8.94 48.25 7.93
CA VAL A 50 8.76 49.27 8.99
C VAL A 50 8.89 50.71 8.42
N LYS A 51 9.78 50.90 7.45
CA LYS A 51 9.93 52.19 6.75
C LYS A 51 8.69 52.55 5.92
N SER A 52 8.15 51.60 5.17
CA SER A 52 6.93 51.78 4.38
C SER A 52 5.69 52.02 5.25
N ILE A 53 5.64 51.42 6.45
CA ILE A 53 4.58 51.64 7.44
C ILE A 53 4.65 53.07 7.96
N ALA A 54 5.85 53.58 8.28
CA ALA A 54 6.04 54.94 8.76
C ALA A 54 5.62 55.99 7.70
N GLU A 55 5.98 55.74 6.43
CA GLU A 55 5.57 56.57 5.29
C GLU A 55 4.04 56.52 5.07
N PHE A 56 3.44 55.32 5.14
CA PHE A 56 2.00 55.13 4.94
C PHE A 56 1.14 55.76 6.04
N LEU A 57 1.59 55.67 7.29
CA LEU A 57 0.90 56.27 8.45
C LEU A 57 1.25 57.75 8.66
N ASN A 58 2.12 58.32 7.82
CA ASN A 58 2.63 59.69 7.90
C ASN A 58 3.21 60.04 9.29
N ILE A 59 4.09 59.18 9.80
CA ILE A 59 4.76 59.35 11.10
C ILE A 59 6.27 59.18 10.99
N ARG A 60 6.97 59.78 11.94
CA ARG A 60 8.41 59.60 12.07
C ARG A 60 8.72 58.14 12.46
N LEU A 61 9.78 57.58 11.87
CA LEU A 61 10.20 56.20 12.11
C LEU A 61 10.43 55.90 13.61
N ASN A 62 11.04 56.84 14.33
CA ASN A 62 11.27 56.70 15.78
C ASN A 62 9.96 56.68 16.58
N ALA A 63 8.95 57.45 16.14
CA ALA A 63 7.63 57.44 16.75
C ALA A 63 6.90 56.11 16.49
N LEU A 64 7.05 55.54 15.29
CA LEU A 64 6.55 54.19 14.99
C LEU A 64 7.22 53.12 15.87
N TYR A 65 8.54 53.18 16.04
CA TYR A 65 9.24 52.22 16.92
C TYR A 65 8.77 52.30 18.37
N LYS A 66 8.56 53.51 18.91
CA LYS A 66 7.98 53.70 20.26
C LYS A 66 6.57 53.15 20.36
N ALA A 67 5.70 53.45 19.40
CA ALA A 67 4.34 52.91 19.38
C ALA A 67 4.32 51.37 19.28
N MET A 68 5.22 50.79 18.47
CA MET A 68 5.37 49.33 18.38
C MET A 68 5.84 48.72 19.71
N GLU A 69 6.72 49.39 20.44
CA GLU A 69 7.18 48.95 21.77
C GLU A 69 6.06 49.04 22.82
N GLU A 70 5.36 50.18 22.88
CA GLU A 70 4.21 50.42 23.78
C GLU A 70 3.08 49.42 23.54
N PHE A 71 2.77 49.10 22.27
CA PHE A 71 1.74 48.13 21.92
C PHE A 71 2.22 46.67 21.97
N ASN A 72 3.49 46.44 22.30
CA ASN A 72 4.16 45.13 22.27
C ASN A 72 4.03 44.42 20.91
N ILE A 73 4.07 45.20 19.82
CA ILE A 73 4.03 44.72 18.45
C ILE A 73 5.46 44.45 17.97
N MET A 74 5.71 43.21 17.58
CA MET A 74 6.96 42.82 16.94
C MET A 74 6.84 42.76 15.42
N THR A 75 7.95 43.02 14.73
CA THR A 75 8.04 42.69 13.31
C THR A 75 7.98 41.17 13.12
N VAL A 76 7.46 40.73 11.98
CA VAL A 76 7.41 39.30 11.60
C VAL A 76 8.79 38.64 11.76
N ASN A 77 9.87 39.34 11.37
CA ASN A 77 11.23 38.84 11.49
C ASN A 77 11.69 38.66 12.94
N LYS A 78 11.40 39.63 13.82
CA LYS A 78 11.74 39.53 15.25
C LYS A 78 10.97 38.40 15.92
N GLN A 79 9.68 38.26 15.59
CA GLN A 79 8.85 37.16 16.07
C GLN A 79 9.36 35.79 15.60
N ASN A 80 9.71 35.66 14.33
CA ASN A 80 10.27 34.42 13.77
C ASN A 80 11.60 34.03 14.44
N ARG A 81 12.46 35.01 14.74
CA ARG A 81 13.73 34.77 15.45
C ARG A 81 13.48 34.21 16.85
N LEU A 82 12.57 34.81 17.61
CA LEU A 82 12.18 34.35 18.95
C LEU A 82 11.57 32.94 18.90
N ASN A 83 10.66 32.70 17.96
CA ASN A 83 10.04 31.37 17.78
C ASN A 83 11.10 30.32 17.45
N ASN A 84 12.07 30.63 16.59
CA ASN A 84 13.17 29.73 16.29
C ASN A 84 14.07 29.45 17.49
N GLN A 85 14.38 30.46 18.31
CA GLN A 85 15.13 30.26 19.56
C GLN A 85 14.40 29.33 20.52
N LYS A 86 13.09 29.54 20.72
CA LYS A 86 12.24 28.66 21.54
C LYS A 86 12.24 27.23 20.99
N SER A 87 12.04 27.05 19.68
CA SER A 87 12.13 25.74 19.04
C SER A 87 13.48 25.07 19.30
N MET A 88 14.60 25.78 19.10
CA MET A 88 15.93 25.21 19.30
C MET A 88 16.20 24.80 20.75
N HIS A 89 15.70 25.55 21.72
CA HIS A 89 15.79 25.18 23.13
C HIS A 89 15.07 23.85 23.42
N ILE A 90 13.86 23.66 22.89
CA ILE A 90 13.10 22.41 23.02
C ILE A 90 13.83 21.26 22.33
N LEU A 91 14.33 21.47 21.11
CA LEU A 91 15.06 20.43 20.37
C LEU A 91 16.33 20.00 21.11
N ASN A 92 17.11 20.95 21.63
CA ASN A 92 18.35 20.69 22.35
C ASN A 92 18.14 19.92 23.67
N SER A 93 17.02 20.14 24.35
CA SER A 93 16.72 19.49 25.62
C SER A 93 16.09 18.10 25.46
N THR A 94 15.28 17.90 24.41
CA THR A 94 14.46 16.68 24.25
C THR A 94 15.08 15.66 23.29
N LEU A 95 15.54 16.08 22.10
CA LEU A 95 15.95 15.14 21.05
C LEU A 95 17.13 14.24 21.39
N PRO A 96 18.19 14.69 22.10
CA PRO A 96 19.30 13.79 22.47
C PRO A 96 18.85 12.55 23.26
N LYS A 97 17.91 12.74 24.20
CA LYS A 97 17.36 11.64 25.03
C LYS A 97 16.53 10.66 24.20
N MET A 98 15.81 11.16 23.20
CA MET A 98 14.98 10.33 22.32
C MET A 98 15.83 9.53 21.33
N LEU A 99 16.85 10.16 20.75
CA LEU A 99 17.79 9.48 19.87
C LEU A 99 18.52 8.34 20.60
N ALA A 100 18.89 8.53 21.88
CA ALA A 100 19.47 7.47 22.70
C ALA A 100 18.52 6.28 22.91
N LYS A 101 17.20 6.49 22.85
CA LYS A 101 16.17 5.44 22.93
C LYS A 101 15.80 4.85 21.57
N ASN A 102 16.53 5.18 20.49
CA ASN A 102 16.17 4.82 19.12
C ASN A 102 14.77 5.27 18.71
N ALA A 103 14.32 6.42 19.23
CA ALA A 103 13.04 6.98 18.86
C ALA A 103 13.02 7.32 17.37
N ASP A 104 11.87 7.11 16.72
CA ASP A 104 11.73 7.50 15.33
C ASP A 104 11.33 8.98 15.16
N LEU A 105 11.34 9.43 13.91
CA LEU A 105 11.00 10.80 13.55
C LEU A 105 9.60 11.21 14.02
N PHE A 106 8.68 10.25 14.14
CA PHE A 106 7.32 10.52 14.56
C PHE A 106 7.24 10.76 16.07
N GLU A 107 7.83 9.87 16.86
CA GLU A 107 7.91 10.03 18.32
C GLU A 107 8.58 11.36 18.69
N MET A 108 9.64 11.72 17.97
CA MET A 108 10.34 13.00 18.16
C MET A 108 9.46 14.22 17.84
N ALA A 109 8.64 14.15 16.79
CA ALA A 109 7.71 15.22 16.44
C ALA A 109 6.61 15.39 17.49
N GLN A 110 6.04 14.30 17.98
CA GLN A 110 5.02 14.35 19.03
C GLN A 110 5.56 14.90 20.35
N ALA A 111 6.74 14.46 20.78
CA ALA A 111 7.33 14.90 22.04
C ALA A 111 7.76 16.37 22.05
N THR A 112 8.08 16.93 20.88
CA THR A 112 8.57 18.31 20.78
C THR A 112 7.51 19.30 20.30
N GLY A 113 6.45 18.83 19.63
CA GLY A 113 5.48 19.69 18.94
C GLY A 113 6.09 20.49 17.77
N ILE A 114 7.28 20.09 17.30
CA ILE A 114 8.04 20.80 16.26
C ILE A 114 7.94 20.05 14.95
N ASP A 115 7.84 20.82 13.86
CA ASP A 115 7.80 20.29 12.50
C ASP A 115 9.01 19.39 12.18
N GLN A 116 8.74 18.27 11.53
CA GLN A 116 9.73 17.24 11.23
C GLN A 116 10.87 17.77 10.35
N LYS A 117 10.63 18.77 9.49
CA LYS A 117 11.70 19.40 8.70
C LYS A 117 12.73 20.06 9.61
N LYS A 118 12.29 20.75 10.67
CA LYS A 118 13.18 21.35 11.66
C LYS A 118 13.94 20.29 12.44
N ILE A 119 13.29 19.19 12.82
CA ILE A 119 13.94 18.05 13.48
C ILE A 119 15.03 17.45 12.59
N ILE A 120 14.73 17.17 11.32
CA ILE A 120 15.70 16.64 10.36
C ILE A 120 16.88 17.60 10.19
N SER A 121 16.63 18.91 10.06
CA SER A 121 17.70 19.93 9.96
C SER A 121 18.61 19.90 11.19
N TRP A 122 18.00 19.89 12.38
CA TRP A 122 18.70 19.86 13.66
C TRP A 122 19.60 18.63 13.81
N ILE A 123 19.13 17.46 13.34
CA ILE A 123 19.90 16.20 13.35
C ILE A 123 21.00 16.23 12.29
N ALA A 124 20.69 16.71 11.08
CA ALA A 124 21.65 16.81 9.98
C ALA A 124 22.85 17.68 10.35
N GLU A 125 22.60 18.84 10.99
CA GLU A 125 23.63 19.75 11.50
C GLU A 125 24.56 19.08 12.52
N ARG A 126 24.02 18.26 13.43
CA ARG A 126 24.79 17.60 14.50
C ARG A 126 25.51 16.34 14.05
N THR A 127 24.98 15.67 13.05
CA THR A 127 25.57 14.45 12.50
C THR A 127 26.51 14.73 11.33
N ASN A 128 26.69 16.01 10.96
CA ASN A 128 27.43 16.46 9.79
C ASN A 128 27.02 15.73 8.51
N LYS A 129 25.70 15.56 8.33
CA LYS A 129 25.10 14.88 7.16
C LYS A 129 24.24 15.83 6.37
N SER A 130 24.04 15.52 5.09
CA SER A 130 23.08 16.29 4.30
C SER A 130 21.65 16.09 4.83
N PHE A 131 20.82 17.12 4.70
CA PHE A 131 19.39 17.04 5.03
C PHE A 131 18.73 15.86 4.30
N LYS A 132 19.10 15.65 3.03
CA LYS A 132 18.57 14.58 2.18
C LYS A 132 18.92 13.19 2.74
N GLU A 133 20.18 12.96 3.10
CA GLU A 133 20.61 11.69 3.70
C GLU A 133 19.91 11.42 5.04
N THR A 134 19.82 12.44 5.89
CA THR A 134 19.16 12.31 7.20
C THR A 134 17.68 11.97 7.03
N ARG A 135 16.99 12.69 6.15
CA ARG A 135 15.60 12.42 5.78
C ARG A 135 15.42 11.00 5.23
N HIS A 136 16.32 10.56 4.35
CA HIS A 136 16.28 9.23 3.75
C HIS A 136 16.41 8.13 4.80
N LYS A 137 17.37 8.26 5.73
CA LYS A 137 17.56 7.30 6.82
C LYS A 137 16.32 7.21 7.71
N MET A 138 15.76 8.34 8.11
CA MET A 138 14.56 8.36 8.96
C MET A 138 13.34 7.75 8.27
N LEU A 139 13.18 8.00 6.96
CA LEU A 139 12.14 7.34 6.16
C LEU A 139 12.35 5.83 6.06
N GLN A 140 13.59 5.37 5.90
CA GLN A 140 13.90 3.94 5.90
C GLN A 140 13.55 3.28 7.25
N ASP A 141 13.82 3.96 8.37
CA ASP A 141 13.50 3.45 9.70
C ASP A 141 11.97 3.35 9.91
N LEU A 142 11.20 4.32 9.41
CA LEU A 142 9.72 4.24 9.39
C LEU A 142 9.23 3.05 8.55
N PHE A 143 9.84 2.79 7.39
CA PHE A 143 9.47 1.62 6.59
C PHE A 143 9.84 0.29 7.27
N LYS A 144 10.97 0.22 7.98
CA LYS A 144 11.38 -0.97 8.74
C LYS A 144 10.43 -1.27 9.91
N LYS A 145 9.84 -0.24 10.51
CA LYS A 145 8.82 -0.36 11.56
C LYS A 145 7.42 -0.72 11.03
N ASN A 146 7.29 -1.11 9.75
CA ASN A 146 6.04 -1.55 9.10
C ASN A 146 4.89 -0.50 9.10
N TYR A 147 5.20 0.79 9.13
CA TYR A 147 4.16 1.82 8.92
C TYR A 147 3.59 1.74 7.49
N ASN A 148 2.26 1.83 7.38
CA ASN A 148 1.58 1.85 6.09
C ASN A 148 1.82 3.20 5.37
N LYS A 149 1.75 3.21 4.04
CA LYS A 149 1.91 4.41 3.20
C LYS A 149 0.95 5.54 3.59
N ALA A 150 -0.27 5.22 4.00
CA ALA A 150 -1.29 6.17 4.43
C ALA A 150 -0.89 6.83 5.77
N GLN A 151 -0.44 6.03 6.73
CA GLN A 151 0.10 6.53 7.99
C GLN A 151 1.30 7.42 7.73
N ILE A 152 2.28 6.97 6.95
CA ILE A 152 3.45 7.80 6.62
C ILE A 152 3.04 9.09 5.90
N ALA A 153 2.02 9.06 5.04
CA ALA A 153 1.53 10.23 4.32
C ALA A 153 0.92 11.27 5.26
N GLU A 154 -0.01 10.85 6.11
CA GLU A 154 -0.64 11.66 7.16
C GLU A 154 0.41 12.24 8.10
N LEU A 155 1.32 11.40 8.59
CA LEU A 155 2.35 11.77 9.55
C LEU A 155 3.34 12.79 9.00
N LEU A 156 3.68 12.72 7.71
CA LEU A 156 4.61 13.65 7.08
C LEU A 156 3.90 14.86 6.45
N GLY A 157 2.57 14.93 6.48
CA GLY A 157 1.79 15.96 5.79
C GLY A 157 1.99 15.95 4.26
N ILE A 158 2.26 14.78 3.67
CA ILE A 158 2.48 14.62 2.23
C ILE A 158 1.45 13.67 1.63
N LYS A 159 1.33 13.67 0.30
CA LYS A 159 0.41 12.78 -0.40
C LYS A 159 0.96 11.34 -0.42
N GLU A 160 0.08 10.34 -0.33
CA GLU A 160 0.48 8.91 -0.38
C GLU A 160 1.34 8.54 -1.59
N HIS A 161 1.03 9.10 -2.76
CA HIS A 161 1.82 8.84 -3.96
C HIS A 161 3.26 9.37 -3.82
N THR A 162 3.48 10.43 -3.03
CA THR A 162 4.80 10.95 -2.71
C THR A 162 5.56 9.97 -1.82
N VAL A 163 4.89 9.37 -0.82
CA VAL A 163 5.47 8.29 0.01
C VAL A 163 5.87 7.11 -0.86
N LYS A 164 4.99 6.68 -1.78
CA LYS A 164 5.27 5.58 -2.73
C LYS A 164 6.52 5.86 -3.57
N ARG A 165 6.64 7.08 -4.11
CA ARG A 165 7.81 7.51 -4.88
C ARG A 165 9.08 7.54 -4.02
N MET A 166 9.00 8.03 -2.79
CA MET A 166 10.13 8.03 -1.85
C MET A 166 10.57 6.60 -1.52
N LYS A 167 9.63 5.69 -1.24
CA LYS A 167 9.92 4.27 -1.00
C LYS A 167 10.68 3.65 -2.17
N TYR A 168 10.29 3.96 -3.41
CA TYR A 168 10.99 3.51 -4.62
C TYR A 168 12.41 4.07 -4.72
N ASN A 169 12.58 5.38 -4.57
CA ASN A 169 13.89 6.04 -4.64
C ASN A 169 14.87 5.59 -3.55
N LEU A 170 14.36 5.15 -2.40
CA LEU A 170 15.16 4.67 -1.28
C LEU A 170 15.60 3.20 -1.44
N GLY A 171 15.18 2.51 -2.51
CA GLY A 171 15.47 1.09 -2.70
C GLY A 171 14.83 0.18 -1.63
N VAL A 172 13.86 0.69 -0.87
CA VAL A 172 13.12 -0.06 0.18
C VAL A 172 12.01 -0.93 -0.43
N PHE A 173 12.02 -1.06 -1.76
CA PHE A 173 11.33 -2.14 -2.44
C PHE A 173 12.29 -3.33 -2.50
N GLU A 174 11.89 -4.46 -1.92
CA GLU A 174 12.14 -5.70 -2.64
C GLU A 174 11.33 -5.62 -3.92
N VAL A 175 11.97 -5.20 -5.02
CA VAL A 175 11.41 -5.42 -6.34
C VAL A 175 11.48 -6.93 -6.53
N VAL A 176 10.42 -7.63 -6.13
CA VAL A 176 10.23 -9.03 -6.52
C VAL A 176 10.22 -9.01 -8.03
N LYS A 177 11.35 -9.41 -8.62
CA LYS A 177 11.53 -9.45 -10.07
C LYS A 177 10.35 -10.20 -10.68
N LYS A 178 9.92 -9.77 -11.86
CA LYS A 178 8.80 -10.37 -12.59
C LYS A 178 8.91 -11.91 -12.60
N ASP A 179 10.12 -12.42 -12.81
CA ASP A 179 10.42 -13.85 -12.84
C ASP A 179 10.10 -14.56 -11.51
N LYS A 180 10.45 -13.96 -10.37
CA LYS A 180 10.15 -14.52 -9.05
C LYS A 180 8.63 -14.54 -8.79
N LYS A 181 7.89 -13.52 -9.23
CA LYS A 181 6.42 -13.52 -9.15
C LYS A 181 5.81 -14.62 -10.01
N VAL A 182 6.29 -14.76 -11.24
CA VAL A 182 5.85 -15.80 -12.18
C VAL A 182 6.13 -17.18 -11.61
N GLU A 183 7.28 -17.39 -10.97
CA GLU A 183 7.63 -18.65 -10.34
C GLU A 183 6.72 -18.99 -9.14
N MET A 184 6.40 -18.01 -8.30
CA MET A 184 5.41 -18.18 -7.23
C MET A 184 4.02 -18.53 -7.80
N ILE A 185 3.60 -17.87 -8.88
CA ILE A 185 2.33 -18.16 -9.56
C ILE A 185 2.34 -19.58 -10.12
N LYS A 186 3.42 -20.01 -10.79
CA LYS A 186 3.58 -21.38 -11.30
C LYS A 186 3.42 -22.40 -10.18
N GLN A 187 4.14 -22.24 -9.08
CA GLN A 187 4.05 -23.16 -7.93
C GLN A 187 2.63 -23.24 -7.37
N MET A 188 1.96 -22.09 -7.20
CA MET A 188 0.58 -22.07 -6.70
C MET A 188 -0.41 -22.72 -7.68
N LEU A 189 -0.24 -22.49 -8.99
CA LEU A 189 -1.05 -23.14 -10.02
C LEU A 189 -0.82 -24.65 -10.07
N SER A 190 0.43 -25.11 -9.96
CA SER A 190 0.78 -26.52 -9.89
C SER A 190 0.24 -27.20 -8.62
N SER A 191 0.04 -26.45 -7.53
CA SER A 191 -0.66 -26.92 -6.33
C SER A 191 -2.19 -26.91 -6.45
N GLY A 192 -2.74 -26.45 -7.58
CA GLY A 192 -4.17 -26.42 -7.83
C GLY A 192 -4.92 -25.18 -7.33
N MET A 193 -4.24 -24.12 -6.89
CA MET A 193 -4.92 -22.87 -6.50
C MET A 193 -5.50 -22.17 -7.72
N TYR A 194 -6.68 -21.56 -7.54
CA TYR A 194 -7.32 -20.79 -8.59
C TYR A 194 -6.71 -19.40 -8.74
N PRO A 195 -6.70 -18.81 -9.95
CA PRO A 195 -6.15 -17.47 -10.18
C PRO A 195 -6.70 -16.40 -9.25
N LYS A 196 -7.96 -16.50 -8.82
CA LYS A 196 -8.59 -15.58 -7.87
C LYS A 196 -7.99 -15.68 -6.46
N GLU A 197 -7.70 -16.90 -6.01
CA GLU A 197 -7.09 -17.16 -4.70
C GLU A 197 -5.61 -16.73 -4.70
N ILE A 198 -4.91 -16.99 -5.80
CA ILE A 198 -3.53 -16.55 -6.02
C ILE A 198 -3.45 -15.01 -5.99
N ALA A 199 -4.38 -14.34 -6.67
CA ALA A 199 -4.46 -12.88 -6.70
C ALA A 199 -4.60 -12.31 -5.28
N GLN A 200 -5.47 -12.87 -4.46
CA GLN A 200 -5.65 -12.46 -3.07
C GLN A 200 -4.39 -12.73 -2.23
N LYS A 201 -3.76 -13.90 -2.39
CA LYS A 201 -2.57 -14.30 -1.63
C LYS A 201 -1.34 -13.48 -1.95
N LEU A 202 -1.19 -13.03 -3.21
CA LEU A 202 -0.07 -12.22 -3.67
C LEU A 202 -0.35 -10.70 -3.62
N ASP A 203 -1.53 -10.28 -3.14
CA ASP A 203 -2.01 -8.89 -3.19
C ASP A 203 -1.86 -8.29 -4.61
N MET A 204 -2.37 -9.03 -5.59
CA MET A 204 -2.32 -8.68 -7.01
C MET A 204 -3.72 -8.60 -7.60
N ALA A 205 -3.90 -7.74 -8.60
CA ALA A 205 -5.13 -7.75 -9.37
C ALA A 205 -5.27 -9.07 -10.14
N VAL A 206 -6.49 -9.63 -10.15
CA VAL A 206 -6.80 -10.90 -10.84
C VAL A 206 -6.42 -10.83 -12.32
N CYS A 207 -6.64 -9.68 -12.97
CA CYS A 207 -6.26 -9.46 -14.36
C CYS A 207 -4.74 -9.59 -14.59
N THR A 208 -3.91 -9.21 -13.62
CA THR A 208 -2.45 -9.35 -13.70
C THR A 208 -2.04 -10.82 -13.67
N ILE A 209 -2.71 -11.65 -12.86
CA ILE A 209 -2.48 -13.10 -12.86
C ILE A 209 -2.82 -13.69 -14.23
N TYR A 210 -3.99 -13.36 -14.80
CA TYR A 210 -4.36 -13.84 -16.14
C TYR A 210 -3.41 -13.36 -17.24
N MET A 211 -2.89 -12.14 -17.14
CA MET A 211 -1.87 -11.61 -18.05
C MET A 211 -0.60 -12.45 -18.00
N TYR A 212 -0.07 -12.75 -16.79
CA TYR A 212 1.09 -13.64 -16.64
C TYR A 212 0.81 -15.06 -17.11
N MET A 213 -0.39 -15.60 -16.84
CA MET A 213 -0.76 -16.93 -17.35
C MET A 213 -0.76 -16.99 -18.88
N LYS A 214 -1.20 -15.92 -19.55
CA LYS A 214 -1.19 -15.81 -21.01
C LYS A 214 0.24 -15.67 -21.54
N GLU A 215 1.00 -14.74 -20.97
CA GLU A 215 2.36 -14.43 -21.40
C GLU A 215 3.30 -15.64 -21.26
N TYR A 216 3.21 -16.36 -20.15
CA TYR A 216 4.08 -17.50 -19.83
C TYR A 216 3.43 -18.86 -20.11
N LYS A 217 2.29 -18.90 -20.83
CA LYS A 217 1.58 -20.13 -21.22
C LYS A 217 1.26 -21.09 -20.05
N LEU A 218 0.92 -20.55 -18.88
CA LEU A 218 0.72 -21.32 -17.64
C LEU A 218 -0.63 -22.04 -17.54
N LYS A 219 -1.51 -21.91 -18.54
CA LYS A 219 -2.84 -22.53 -18.53
C LYS A 219 -2.79 -24.06 -18.42
N ASN A 220 -1.72 -24.67 -18.94
CA ASN A 220 -1.56 -26.11 -18.95
C ASN A 220 -1.34 -26.68 -17.54
N LEU A 221 -0.74 -25.92 -16.62
CA LEU A 221 -0.48 -26.38 -15.24
C LEU A 221 -1.77 -26.68 -14.47
N ILE A 222 -2.81 -25.84 -14.65
CA ILE A 222 -4.13 -26.09 -14.05
C ILE A 222 -4.74 -27.37 -14.64
N SER A 223 -4.64 -27.54 -15.96
CA SER A 223 -5.18 -28.71 -16.66
C SER A 223 -4.47 -30.00 -16.22
N GLU A 224 -3.14 -29.99 -16.11
CA GLU A 224 -2.36 -31.14 -15.65
C GLU A 224 -2.70 -31.52 -14.20
N TYR A 225 -2.79 -30.54 -13.30
CA TYR A 225 -3.22 -30.76 -11.93
C TYR A 225 -4.63 -31.38 -11.86
N GLN A 226 -5.58 -30.82 -12.63
CA GLN A 226 -6.95 -31.33 -12.69
C GLN A 226 -6.99 -32.76 -13.23
N LYS A 227 -6.25 -33.06 -14.31
CA LYS A 227 -6.14 -34.41 -14.87
C LYS A 227 -5.60 -35.39 -13.83
N LYS A 228 -4.47 -35.08 -13.19
CA LYS A 228 -3.86 -35.93 -12.17
C LYS A 228 -4.83 -36.19 -11.00
N THR A 229 -5.46 -35.13 -10.49
CA THR A 229 -6.39 -35.24 -9.37
C THR A 229 -7.63 -36.07 -9.72
N ILE A 230 -8.23 -35.86 -10.90
CA ILE A 230 -9.38 -36.63 -11.36
C ILE A 230 -9.03 -38.12 -11.46
N LEU A 231 -7.86 -38.46 -12.01
CA LEU A 231 -7.41 -39.84 -12.12
C LEU A 231 -7.15 -40.47 -10.75
N GLU A 232 -6.39 -39.81 -9.88
CA GLU A 232 -6.10 -40.30 -8.51
C GLU A 232 -7.37 -40.54 -7.69
N ARG A 233 -8.31 -39.59 -7.70
CA ARG A 233 -9.60 -39.76 -7.01
C ARG A 233 -10.48 -40.82 -7.66
N SER A 234 -10.38 -41.01 -8.98
CA SER A 234 -11.09 -42.09 -9.67
C SER A 234 -10.52 -43.47 -9.32
N LYS A 235 -9.20 -43.60 -9.11
CA LYS A 235 -8.57 -44.83 -8.56
C LYS A 235 -9.10 -45.17 -7.18
N GLN A 236 -9.39 -44.16 -6.37
CA GLN A 236 -10.02 -44.30 -5.05
C GLN A 236 -11.53 -44.59 -5.14
N GLY A 237 -12.09 -44.74 -6.35
CA GLY A 237 -13.49 -45.07 -6.57
C GLY A 237 -14.47 -43.92 -6.35
N LEU A 238 -14.00 -42.65 -6.30
CA LEU A 238 -14.87 -41.49 -6.19
C LEU A 238 -15.64 -41.23 -7.49
N SER A 239 -16.87 -40.73 -7.33
CA SER A 239 -17.70 -40.28 -8.46
C SER A 239 -17.23 -38.91 -8.96
N LEU A 240 -17.50 -38.60 -10.24
CA LEU A 240 -17.18 -37.27 -10.81
C LEU A 240 -17.89 -36.14 -10.04
N SER A 241 -19.06 -36.42 -9.46
CA SER A 241 -19.80 -35.47 -8.61
C SER A 241 -19.07 -35.18 -7.30
N ALA A 242 -18.49 -36.21 -6.66
CA ALA A 242 -17.70 -36.03 -5.45
C ALA A 242 -16.39 -35.26 -5.74
N ILE A 243 -15.72 -35.58 -6.85
CA ILE A 243 -14.51 -34.90 -7.30
C ILE A 243 -14.80 -33.42 -7.62
N ALA A 244 -15.93 -33.13 -8.27
CA ALA A 244 -16.37 -31.77 -8.57
C ALA A 244 -16.55 -30.94 -7.28
N LYS A 245 -17.17 -31.53 -6.25
CA LYS A 245 -17.32 -30.89 -4.92
C LYS A 245 -15.97 -30.63 -4.26
N GLU A 246 -15.05 -31.59 -4.29
CA GLU A 246 -13.71 -31.46 -3.71
C GLU A 246 -12.92 -30.33 -4.38
N LEU A 247 -12.95 -30.28 -5.72
CA LEU A 247 -12.27 -29.26 -6.50
C LEU A 247 -12.98 -27.90 -6.52
N ARG A 248 -14.18 -27.80 -5.94
CA ARG A 248 -15.07 -26.63 -5.99
C ARG A 248 -15.36 -26.17 -7.43
N ILE A 249 -15.51 -27.13 -8.34
CA ILE A 249 -15.87 -26.91 -9.74
C ILE A 249 -17.28 -27.45 -9.99
N ASP A 250 -18.01 -26.81 -10.88
CA ASP A 250 -19.24 -27.36 -11.44
C ASP A 250 -19.03 -28.75 -12.08
N ARG A 251 -19.97 -29.67 -11.84
CA ARG A 251 -19.93 -31.04 -12.39
C ARG A 251 -19.87 -31.06 -13.92
N ALA A 252 -20.57 -30.15 -14.61
CA ALA A 252 -20.57 -30.07 -16.06
C ALA A 252 -19.21 -29.64 -16.61
N SER A 253 -18.48 -28.79 -15.90
CA SER A 253 -17.12 -28.38 -16.23
C SER A 253 -16.14 -29.54 -16.07
N ILE A 254 -16.28 -30.34 -15.01
CA ILE A 254 -15.51 -31.60 -14.88
C ILE A 254 -15.84 -32.56 -16.03
N ALA A 255 -17.12 -32.74 -16.37
CA ALA A 255 -17.53 -33.61 -17.46
C ALA A 255 -16.93 -33.16 -18.81
N ARG A 256 -17.08 -31.87 -19.15
CA ARG A 256 -16.45 -31.27 -20.33
C ARG A 256 -14.94 -31.42 -20.34
N PHE A 257 -14.29 -31.32 -19.17
CA PHE A 257 -12.85 -31.54 -19.04
C PHE A 257 -12.47 -32.99 -19.35
N VAL A 258 -13.20 -33.96 -18.78
CA VAL A 258 -13.00 -35.39 -19.03
C VAL A 258 -13.17 -35.72 -20.51
N ASP A 259 -14.20 -35.17 -21.16
CA ASP A 259 -14.45 -35.38 -22.59
C ASP A 259 -13.36 -34.73 -23.45
N LYS A 260 -13.00 -33.48 -23.16
CA LYS A 260 -11.96 -32.73 -23.88
C LYS A 260 -10.58 -33.40 -23.81
N HIS A 261 -10.27 -34.07 -22.69
CA HIS A 261 -9.00 -34.75 -22.47
C HIS A 261 -9.09 -36.28 -22.67
N GLU A 262 -10.20 -36.78 -23.21
CA GLU A 262 -10.43 -38.20 -23.55
C GLU A 262 -10.23 -39.18 -22.38
N LEU A 263 -10.46 -38.72 -21.14
CA LEU A 263 -10.17 -39.50 -19.92
C LEU A 263 -11.26 -40.54 -19.58
N LYS A 264 -12.33 -40.61 -20.38
CA LYS A 264 -13.52 -41.41 -20.06
C LYS A 264 -13.21 -42.91 -19.92
N GLN A 265 -12.41 -43.44 -20.85
CA GLN A 265 -12.04 -44.87 -20.84
C GLN A 265 -11.12 -45.21 -19.66
N GLU A 266 -10.11 -44.38 -19.43
CA GLU A 266 -9.18 -44.54 -18.31
C GLU A 266 -9.91 -44.49 -16.96
N ILE A 267 -10.78 -43.51 -16.75
CA ILE A 267 -11.60 -43.41 -15.52
C ILE A 267 -12.50 -44.64 -15.33
N MET A 268 -13.06 -45.17 -16.43
CA MET A 268 -13.89 -46.36 -16.38
C MET A 268 -13.09 -47.60 -15.98
N GLN A 269 -11.89 -47.80 -16.55
CA GLN A 269 -10.98 -48.88 -16.18
C GLN A 269 -10.58 -48.81 -14.71
N LEU A 270 -10.14 -47.65 -14.23
CA LEU A 270 -9.73 -47.45 -12.83
C LEU A 270 -10.88 -47.73 -11.85
N ARG A 271 -12.11 -47.36 -12.21
CA ARG A 271 -13.30 -47.69 -11.39
C ARG A 271 -13.62 -49.17 -11.39
N ASN A 272 -13.44 -49.86 -12.52
CA ASN A 272 -13.65 -51.30 -12.61
C ASN A 272 -12.60 -52.05 -11.79
N GLU A 273 -11.32 -51.66 -11.86
CA GLU A 273 -10.25 -52.19 -11.00
C GLU A 273 -10.57 -52.01 -9.51
N TYR A 274 -11.00 -50.82 -9.12
CA TYR A 274 -11.43 -50.54 -7.75
C TYR A 274 -12.59 -51.45 -7.33
N ASN A 275 -13.62 -51.60 -8.16
CA ASN A 275 -14.75 -52.50 -7.87
C ASN A 275 -14.32 -53.97 -7.77
N LYS A 276 -13.38 -54.43 -8.61
CA LYS A 276 -12.77 -55.77 -8.53
C LYS A 276 -12.02 -55.96 -7.21
N SER A 277 -11.28 -54.95 -6.75
CA SER A 277 -10.57 -55.00 -5.46
C SER A 277 -11.51 -55.10 -4.25
N ILE A 278 -12.71 -54.50 -4.33
CA ILE A 278 -13.75 -54.68 -3.31
C ILE A 278 -14.31 -56.10 -3.38
N ALA A 279 -14.53 -56.62 -4.59
CA ALA A 279 -15.04 -57.97 -4.78
C ALA A 279 -14.11 -59.05 -4.24
N SER A 280 -12.78 -58.89 -4.38
CA SER A 280 -11.82 -59.81 -3.75
C SER A 280 -11.86 -59.72 -2.22
N ARG A 281 -11.83 -58.52 -1.64
CA ARG A 281 -11.89 -58.34 -0.18
C ARG A 281 -13.15 -58.91 0.46
N VAL A 282 -14.31 -58.81 -0.21
CA VAL A 282 -15.57 -59.38 0.29
C VAL A 282 -15.61 -60.91 0.16
N LYS A 283 -14.80 -61.53 -0.69
CA LYS A 283 -14.64 -63.00 -0.69
C LYS A 283 -13.89 -63.46 0.56
N ASP A 284 -12.88 -62.69 0.96
CA ASP A 284 -11.98 -63.03 2.07
C ASP A 284 -12.49 -62.55 3.45
N SER A 285 -13.51 -61.69 3.48
CA SER A 285 -14.01 -61.07 4.72
C SER A 285 -15.50 -60.72 4.64
N SER A 286 -16.16 -60.58 5.80
CA SER A 286 -17.58 -60.26 5.84
C SER A 286 -17.89 -58.89 5.22
N LEU A 287 -19.05 -58.77 4.57
CA LEU A 287 -19.51 -57.51 3.97
C LEU A 287 -19.55 -56.35 4.99
N LYS A 288 -19.89 -56.64 6.25
CA LYS A 288 -19.94 -55.67 7.34
C LYS A 288 -18.54 -55.15 7.71
N THR A 289 -17.55 -56.03 7.70
CA THR A 289 -16.15 -55.68 7.98
C THR A 289 -15.60 -54.75 6.90
N VAL A 290 -15.76 -55.12 5.63
CA VAL A 290 -15.30 -54.29 4.49
C VAL A 290 -16.02 -52.95 4.43
N ALA A 291 -17.31 -52.90 4.77
CA ALA A 291 -18.07 -51.65 4.88
C ALA A 291 -17.49 -50.69 5.93
N GLY A 292 -17.14 -51.22 7.10
CA GLY A 292 -16.52 -50.45 8.18
C GLY A 292 -15.14 -49.91 7.80
N GLU A 293 -14.28 -50.77 7.24
CA GLU A 293 -12.92 -50.39 6.82
C GLU A 293 -12.89 -49.30 5.76
N MET A 294 -13.81 -49.37 4.80
CA MET A 294 -13.85 -48.44 3.65
C MET A 294 -14.74 -47.23 3.90
N ASN A 295 -15.40 -47.14 5.06
CA ASN A 295 -16.39 -46.12 5.40
C ASN A 295 -17.47 -45.98 4.31
N LEU A 296 -17.98 -47.11 3.82
CA LEU A 296 -19.02 -47.20 2.80
C LEU A 296 -20.27 -47.87 3.37
N SER A 297 -21.45 -47.48 2.87
CA SER A 297 -22.68 -48.15 3.25
C SER A 297 -22.78 -49.55 2.63
N HIS A 298 -23.51 -50.46 3.28
CA HIS A 298 -23.78 -51.80 2.73
C HIS A 298 -24.38 -51.74 1.31
N CYS A 299 -25.27 -50.78 1.05
CA CYS A 299 -25.86 -50.56 -0.27
C CYS A 299 -24.82 -50.15 -1.31
N GLN A 300 -23.85 -49.30 -0.95
CA GLN A 300 -22.77 -48.88 -1.85
C GLN A 300 -21.86 -50.06 -2.21
N ILE A 301 -21.53 -50.94 -1.25
CA ILE A 301 -20.75 -52.15 -1.53
C ILE A 301 -21.53 -53.10 -2.44
N LYS A 302 -22.80 -53.39 -2.14
CA LYS A 302 -23.64 -54.24 -3.01
C LYS A 302 -23.71 -53.71 -4.44
N TYR A 303 -23.89 -52.40 -4.61
CA TYR A 303 -23.89 -51.76 -5.94
C TYR A 303 -22.56 -51.98 -6.68
N ARG A 304 -21.42 -51.82 -6.00
CA ARG A 304 -20.09 -52.00 -6.59
C ARG A 304 -19.78 -53.45 -6.93
N LEU A 305 -20.22 -54.41 -6.10
CA LEU A 305 -20.12 -55.84 -6.40
C LEU A 305 -20.89 -56.22 -7.67
N LYS A 306 -22.12 -55.74 -7.81
CA LYS A 306 -22.91 -55.93 -9.04
C LYS A 306 -22.17 -55.38 -10.26
N LYS A 307 -21.59 -54.18 -10.15
CA LYS A 307 -20.80 -53.58 -11.24
C LYS A 307 -19.51 -54.35 -11.57
N ALA A 308 -18.86 -54.97 -10.58
CA ALA A 308 -17.72 -55.84 -10.83
C ALA A 308 -18.12 -57.10 -11.64
N GLN A 309 -19.26 -57.71 -11.31
CA GLN A 309 -19.81 -58.85 -12.06
C GLN A 309 -20.18 -58.46 -13.49
N ASP A 310 -20.89 -57.35 -13.68
CA ASP A 310 -21.24 -56.82 -15.01
C ASP A 310 -19.98 -56.58 -15.87
N SER A 311 -18.90 -56.08 -15.26
CA SER A 311 -17.62 -55.83 -15.95
C SER A 311 -16.84 -57.09 -16.33
N SER A 312 -17.17 -58.24 -15.72
CA SER A 312 -16.53 -59.53 -15.99
C SER A 312 -17.22 -60.29 -17.13
N ASN A 313 -18.46 -59.91 -17.46
CA ASN A 313 -19.30 -60.54 -18.49
C ASN A 313 -19.30 -59.78 -19.82
N LEU A 314 -18.48 -58.72 -19.96
CA LEU A 314 -18.29 -58.02 -21.23
C LEU A 314 -17.29 -58.81 -22.10
N PRO A 315 -17.63 -59.12 -23.37
CA PRO A 315 -16.69 -59.75 -24.29
C PRO A 315 -15.45 -58.85 -24.45
N GLN A 316 -14.27 -59.48 -24.36
CA GLN A 316 -12.96 -58.82 -24.48
C GLN A 316 -12.75 -58.22 -25.87
#